data_AF-A0A5N1J762-F1
#
_entry.id   AF-A0A5N1J762-F1
#
_cell.length_a   1.000
_cell.length_b   1.000
_cell.length_c   1.000
_cell.angle_alpha   90.00
_cell.angle_beta   90.00
_cell.angle_gamma   90.00
#
_symmetry.space_group_name_H-M   'P 1'
#
loop_
_entity.id
_entity.type
_entity.pdbx_description
1 polymer ?
#
loop_
_entity_poly.entity_id
_entity_poly.type
_entity_poly.pdbx_seq_one_letter_code
_entity_poly.pdbx_strand_id
1 'polypeptide(L)'
;RPKATIRQLGYPSKNALKGWYLEYEHHLDLRLGFAPRAPKFTQAQKEAALEHYRTHGRCVSATMRALGYPGRATLTAWVREAFPEISKAVTGRTGRPRYPDALKKAGVVGLYNRQESAQALAEKLGVCRPTLYNWKNQLLGPEAPAIMKRKNNSPPVPERKELERQLETLQHDIQKLQLEHDLLKKATELIKKELGVDLQLLNNREKTL
;
A
#
# COMPACT_ATOMS: atom_id res chain seq x y z
N ARG A 1 -45.08 18.93 24.71
CA ARG A 1 -44.57 18.83 23.32
C ARG A 1 -43.04 19.03 23.24
N PRO A 2 -42.18 18.18 23.83
CA PRO A 2 -40.73 18.41 23.85
C PRO A 2 -39.97 17.87 22.62
N LYS A 3 -40.54 16.89 21.89
CA LYS A 3 -39.85 16.22 20.77
C LYS A 3 -39.71 17.10 19.51
N ALA A 4 -40.70 17.96 19.22
CA ALA A 4 -40.66 18.87 18.07
C ALA A 4 -39.59 19.96 18.26
N THR A 5 -39.51 20.52 19.47
CA THR A 5 -38.53 21.54 19.86
C THR A 5 -37.09 21.01 19.81
N ILE A 6 -36.85 19.76 20.23
CA ILE A 6 -35.52 19.12 20.13
C ILE A 6 -35.07 18.97 18.67
N ARG A 7 -35.99 18.61 17.76
CA ARG A 7 -35.67 18.48 16.34
C ARG A 7 -35.36 19.82 15.66
N GLN A 8 -36.00 20.91 16.09
CA GLN A 8 -35.75 22.25 15.55
C GLN A 8 -34.49 22.91 16.12
N LEU A 9 -34.21 22.70 17.42
CA LEU A 9 -33.11 23.40 18.10
C LEU A 9 -31.81 22.58 18.21
N GLY A 10 -31.84 21.27 17.92
CA GLY A 10 -30.64 20.42 17.89
C GLY A 10 -30.01 20.12 19.26
N TYR A 11 -30.66 20.48 20.37
CA TYR A 11 -30.14 20.28 21.73
C TYR A 11 -30.09 18.79 22.15
N PRO A 12 -29.18 18.41 23.08
CA PRO A 12 -29.08 17.04 23.59
C PRO A 12 -30.35 16.61 24.35
N SER A 13 -30.43 15.32 24.67
CA SER A 13 -31.62 14.57 25.15
C SER A 13 -32.67 15.34 25.99
N LYS A 14 -33.94 14.90 25.94
CA LYS A 14 -35.08 15.49 26.69
C LYS A 14 -34.78 15.78 28.17
N ASN A 15 -33.93 14.99 28.82
CA ASN A 15 -33.59 15.17 30.23
C ASN A 15 -32.53 16.28 30.45
N ALA A 16 -31.64 16.50 29.48
CA ALA A 16 -30.69 17.62 29.51
C ALA A 16 -31.44 18.96 29.41
N LEU A 17 -32.43 19.05 28.52
CA LEU A 17 -33.25 20.25 28.37
C LEU A 17 -34.02 20.59 29.66
N LYS A 18 -34.56 19.57 30.35
CA LYS A 18 -35.21 19.76 31.65
C LYS A 18 -34.23 20.25 32.71
N GLY A 19 -33.03 19.68 32.77
CA GLY A 19 -31.99 20.10 33.71
C GLY A 19 -31.59 21.56 33.49
N TRP A 20 -31.36 21.95 32.24
CA TRP A 20 -31.01 23.32 31.87
C TRP A 20 -32.13 24.33 32.14
N TYR A 21 -33.39 23.96 31.90
CA TYR A 21 -34.53 24.83 32.22
C TYR A 21 -34.62 25.11 33.74
N LEU A 22 -34.46 24.07 34.56
CA LEU A 22 -34.46 24.21 36.02
C LEU A 22 -33.25 25.00 36.52
N GLU A 23 -32.08 24.79 35.94
CA GLU A 23 -30.85 25.52 36.29
C GLU A 23 -30.95 27.00 35.90
N TYR A 24 -31.57 27.30 34.74
CA TYR A 24 -31.85 28.65 34.28
C TYR A 24 -32.89 29.37 35.15
N GLU A 25 -33.97 28.70 35.58
CA GLU A 25 -34.94 29.30 36.51
C GLU A 25 -34.34 29.65 37.88
N HIS A 26 -33.38 28.84 38.36
CA HIS A 26 -32.76 29.05 39.67
C HIS A 26 -31.62 30.08 39.67
N HIS A 27 -30.85 30.17 38.59
CA HIS A 27 -29.63 30.98 38.54
C HIS A 27 -29.67 32.14 37.54
N LEU A 28 -30.72 32.24 36.70
CA LEU A 28 -30.84 33.19 35.59
C LEU A 28 -29.66 33.15 34.60
N ASP A 29 -28.85 32.09 34.66
CA ASP A 29 -27.69 31.89 33.80
C ASP A 29 -27.44 30.39 33.59
N LEU A 30 -26.96 30.04 32.39
CA LEU A 30 -26.65 28.66 32.00
C LEU A 30 -25.14 28.48 32.05
N ARG A 31 -24.65 27.53 32.87
CA ARG A 31 -23.23 27.21 32.91
C ARG A 31 -22.76 26.74 31.52
N LEU A 32 -22.01 27.59 30.82
CA LEU A 32 -21.37 27.29 29.55
C LEU A 32 -20.20 26.33 29.78
N GLY A 33 -20.51 25.06 30.00
CA GLY A 33 -19.53 23.99 30.06
C GLY A 33 -19.66 23.11 31.30
N PHE A 34 -19.54 21.81 31.06
CA PHE A 34 -19.34 20.85 32.13
C PHE A 34 -18.02 21.18 32.85
N ALA A 35 -18.07 21.45 34.15
CA ALA A 35 -16.85 21.68 34.93
C ALA A 35 -15.90 20.49 34.72
N PRO A 36 -14.61 20.71 34.40
CA PRO A 36 -13.66 19.62 34.22
C PRO A 36 -13.67 18.73 35.46
N ARG A 37 -13.79 17.41 35.27
CA ARG A 37 -13.63 16.48 36.39
C ARG A 37 -12.27 16.72 37.03
N ALA A 38 -12.23 16.69 38.36
CA ALA A 38 -10.98 16.76 39.09
C ALA A 38 -9.98 15.72 38.52
N PRO A 39 -8.71 16.11 38.31
CA PRO A 39 -7.72 15.20 37.76
C PRO A 39 -7.59 13.97 38.67
N LYS A 40 -7.49 12.79 38.06
CA LYS A 40 -7.42 11.50 38.78
C LYS A 40 -6.17 11.36 39.66
N PHE A 41 -5.13 12.14 39.39
CA PHE A 41 -3.86 12.12 40.10
C PHE A 41 -3.45 13.55 40.43
N THR A 42 -2.85 13.72 41.60
CA THR A 42 -2.32 15.03 42.03
C THR A 42 -1.01 15.34 41.31
N GLN A 43 -0.64 16.61 41.26
CA GLN A 43 0.63 17.04 40.66
C GLN A 43 1.84 16.44 41.39
N ALA A 44 1.79 16.36 42.72
CA ALA A 44 2.81 15.71 43.53
C ALA A 44 3.00 14.22 43.19
N GLN A 45 1.91 13.49 42.90
CA GLN A 45 1.97 12.10 42.45
C GLN A 45 2.62 11.96 41.07
N LYS A 46 2.39 12.92 40.16
CA LYS A 46 3.03 12.97 38.84
C LYS A 46 4.54 13.18 38.99
N GLU A 47 4.96 14.12 39.81
CA GLU A 47 6.38 14.44 40.04
C GLU A 47 7.14 13.29 40.70
N ALA A 48 6.56 12.66 41.74
CA ALA A 48 7.15 11.48 42.37
C ALA A 48 7.34 10.32 41.37
N ALA A 49 6.39 10.10 40.47
CA ALA A 49 6.50 9.07 39.44
C ALA A 49 7.58 9.37 38.41
N LEU A 50 7.74 10.64 38.03
CA LEU A 50 8.78 11.07 37.09
C LEU A 50 10.18 11.01 37.71
N GLU A 51 10.34 11.39 38.99
CA GLU A 51 11.62 11.27 39.69
C GLU A 51 12.02 9.80 39.88
N HIS A 52 11.10 8.92 40.26
CA HIS A 52 11.37 7.49 40.33
C HIS A 52 11.79 6.94 38.96
N TYR A 53 11.09 7.33 37.89
CA TYR A 53 11.45 6.95 36.52
C TYR A 53 12.86 7.41 36.13
N ARG A 54 13.26 8.63 36.51
CA ARG A 54 14.59 9.18 36.22
C ARG A 54 15.69 8.44 36.97
N THR A 55 15.48 8.17 38.25
CA THR A 55 16.46 7.55 39.15
C THR A 55 16.64 6.05 38.90
N HIS A 56 15.58 5.33 38.52
CA HIS A 56 15.58 3.86 38.37
C HIS A 56 15.71 3.39 36.92
N GLY A 57 16.50 4.10 36.10
CA GLY A 57 16.89 3.63 34.77
C GLY A 57 15.83 3.76 33.67
N ARG A 58 14.88 4.70 33.78
CA ARG A 58 13.92 5.06 32.73
C ARG A 58 13.03 3.90 32.25
N CYS A 59 12.67 2.99 33.16
CA CYS A 59 11.76 1.88 32.89
C CYS A 59 10.33 2.17 33.40
N VAL A 60 9.37 2.26 32.47
CA VAL A 60 7.95 2.50 32.78
C VAL A 60 7.38 1.35 33.62
N SER A 61 7.69 0.10 33.28
CA SER A 61 7.18 -1.07 34.00
C SER A 61 7.74 -1.20 35.41
N ALA A 62 9.02 -0.87 35.62
CA ALA A 62 9.62 -0.89 36.96
C ALA A 62 8.99 0.18 37.86
N THR A 63 8.81 1.39 37.33
CA THR A 63 8.19 2.51 38.06
C THR A 63 6.74 2.21 38.45
N MET A 64 5.96 1.59 37.56
CA MET A 64 4.60 1.15 37.88
C MET A 64 4.57 0.09 38.98
N ARG A 65 5.49 -0.88 38.97
CA ARG A 65 5.54 -1.93 40.00
C ARG A 65 5.95 -1.37 41.37
N ALA A 66 6.85 -0.38 41.39
CA ALA A 66 7.33 0.24 42.61
C ALA A 66 6.26 1.15 43.25
N LEU A 67 5.55 1.95 42.45
CA LEU A 67 4.59 2.93 42.95
C LEU A 67 3.15 2.40 43.02
N GLY A 68 2.82 1.33 42.30
CA GLY A 68 1.45 0.77 42.23
C GLY A 68 0.44 1.63 41.44
N TYR A 69 0.83 2.85 41.07
CA TYR A 69 0.14 3.80 40.20
C TYR A 69 1.19 4.58 39.40
N PRO A 70 0.85 5.34 38.35
CA PRO A 70 -0.37 5.28 37.54
C PRO A 70 -0.29 4.11 36.51
N GLY A 71 -1.34 3.92 35.70
CA GLY A 71 -1.32 2.93 34.61
C GLY A 71 -0.29 3.24 33.52
N ARG A 72 0.09 2.23 32.72
CA ARG A 72 1.15 2.32 31.70
C ARG A 72 0.97 3.47 30.72
N ALA A 73 -0.26 3.65 30.22
CA ALA A 73 -0.57 4.71 29.26
C ALA A 73 -0.35 6.11 29.88
N THR A 74 -0.81 6.30 31.12
CA THR A 74 -0.69 7.56 31.85
C THR A 74 0.76 7.90 32.15
N LEU A 75 1.55 6.93 32.66
CA LEU A 75 2.98 7.15 32.94
C LEU A 75 3.75 7.45 31.65
N THR A 76 3.43 6.75 30.55
CA THR A 76 4.06 7.01 29.25
C THR A 76 3.74 8.41 28.72
N ALA A 77 2.50 8.90 28.92
CA ALA A 77 2.11 10.24 28.55
C ALA A 77 2.89 11.30 29.37
N TRP A 78 2.99 11.12 30.69
CA TRP A 78 3.77 12.01 31.55
C TRP A 78 5.25 12.03 31.19
N VAL A 79 5.85 10.88 30.89
CA VAL A 79 7.26 10.79 30.47
C VAL A 79 7.48 11.48 29.12
N ARG A 80 6.55 11.37 28.18
CA ARG A 80 6.64 12.09 26.88
C ARG A 80 6.53 13.60 27.05
N GLU A 81 5.67 14.05 27.95
CA GLU A 81 5.48 15.46 28.27
C GLU A 81 6.70 16.05 29.00
N ALA A 82 7.25 15.33 29.98
CA ALA A 82 8.39 15.76 30.78
C ALA A 82 9.74 15.61 30.05
N PHE A 83 9.86 14.63 29.15
CA PHE A 83 11.10 14.32 28.45
C PHE A 83 10.86 14.17 26.93
N PRO A 84 10.62 15.27 26.21
CA PRO A 84 10.36 15.25 24.76
C PRO A 84 11.55 14.67 23.96
N GLU A 85 12.77 14.81 24.47
CA GLU A 85 13.98 14.28 23.83
C GLU A 85 14.04 12.74 23.80
N ILE A 86 13.41 12.06 24.76
CA ILE A 86 13.34 10.59 24.78
C ILE A 86 12.39 10.08 23.68
N SER A 87 11.34 10.86 23.36
CA SER A 87 10.37 10.50 22.33
C SER A 87 10.97 10.54 20.92
N LYS A 88 11.96 11.40 20.67
CA LYS A 88 12.62 11.51 19.36
C LYS A 88 13.48 10.28 19.02
N ALA A 89 13.99 9.56 20.02
CA ALA A 89 14.91 8.44 19.81
C ALA A 89 14.22 7.12 19.42
N VAL A 90 12.93 6.93 19.73
CA VAL A 90 12.25 5.63 19.63
C VAL A 90 11.54 5.41 18.28
N THR A 91 11.43 6.45 17.45
CA THR A 91 10.91 6.28 16.08
C THR A 91 11.93 5.71 15.10
N GLY A 92 13.08 5.24 15.58
CA GLY A 92 13.88 4.26 14.89
C GLY A 92 13.22 2.89 15.01
N ARG A 93 12.12 2.62 14.28
CA ARG A 93 12.00 1.25 13.76
C ARG A 93 13.29 1.08 12.98
N THR A 94 14.24 0.29 13.48
CA THR A 94 15.32 -0.25 12.66
C THR A 94 14.60 -1.03 11.57
N GLY A 95 14.23 -0.33 10.50
CA GLY A 95 13.59 -0.89 9.35
C GLY A 95 14.49 -2.01 8.89
N ARG A 96 13.89 -3.15 8.50
CA ARG A 96 14.64 -4.26 7.91
C ARG A 96 15.67 -3.68 6.93
N PRO A 97 16.90 -4.23 6.88
CA PRO A 97 17.93 -3.78 5.94
C PRO A 97 17.30 -3.52 4.57
N ARG A 98 17.39 -2.27 4.10
CA ARG A 98 16.74 -1.88 2.84
C ARG A 98 17.65 -2.35 1.71
N TYR A 99 17.45 -3.59 1.28
CA TYR A 99 18.16 -4.14 0.13
C TYR A 99 17.80 -3.37 -1.14
N PRO A 100 18.76 -3.08 -2.02
CA PRO A 100 18.50 -2.51 -3.34
C PRO A 100 17.51 -3.39 -4.12
N ASP A 101 16.56 -2.78 -4.82
CA ASP A 101 15.53 -3.54 -5.55
C ASP A 101 16.11 -4.37 -6.71
N ALA A 102 17.23 -3.93 -7.29
CA ALA A 102 17.99 -4.71 -8.27
C ALA A 102 18.46 -6.05 -7.68
N LEU A 103 18.95 -6.03 -6.44
CA LEU A 103 19.42 -7.22 -5.73
C LEU A 103 18.25 -8.17 -5.40
N LYS A 104 17.09 -7.63 -5.01
CA LYS A 104 15.87 -8.41 -4.80
C LYS A 104 15.41 -9.12 -6.07
N LYS A 105 15.35 -8.39 -7.20
CA LYS A 105 14.95 -8.93 -8.51
C LYS A 105 15.91 -10.01 -8.98
N ALA A 106 17.22 -9.78 -8.88
CA ALA A 106 18.24 -10.78 -9.21
C ALA A 106 18.09 -12.06 -8.38
N GLY A 107 17.84 -11.91 -7.07
CA GLY A 107 17.61 -13.04 -6.17
C GLY A 107 16.36 -13.86 -6.54
N VAL A 108 15.27 -13.21 -6.91
CA VAL A 108 14.04 -13.90 -7.36
C VAL A 108 14.24 -14.56 -8.72
N VAL A 109 14.84 -13.89 -9.71
CA VAL A 109 15.11 -14.48 -11.03
C VAL A 109 16.00 -15.72 -10.90
N GLY A 110 17.04 -15.66 -10.08
CA GLY A 110 17.90 -16.83 -9.84
C GLY A 110 17.20 -17.97 -9.11
N LEU A 111 16.25 -17.70 -8.21
CA LEU A 111 15.39 -18.73 -7.62
C LEU A 111 14.55 -19.48 -8.67
N TYR A 112 14.06 -18.79 -9.71
CA TYR A 112 13.29 -19.42 -10.79
C TYR A 112 14.17 -20.16 -11.79
N ASN A 113 15.36 -19.65 -12.07
CA ASN A 113 16.28 -20.24 -13.04
C ASN A 113 16.98 -21.53 -12.54
N ARG A 114 16.91 -21.86 -11.23
CA ARG A 114 17.34 -23.13 -10.59
C ARG A 114 18.69 -23.71 -11.05
N GLN A 115 19.60 -22.90 -11.61
CA GLN A 115 20.97 -23.35 -11.93
C GLN A 115 21.73 -23.71 -10.66
N GLU A 116 21.39 -23.09 -9.53
CA GLU A 116 22.06 -23.25 -8.23
C GLU A 116 21.04 -23.46 -7.11
N SER A 117 21.50 -24.02 -5.99
CA SER A 117 20.65 -24.17 -4.81
C SER A 117 20.27 -22.80 -4.25
N ALA A 118 19.08 -22.68 -3.65
CA ALA A 118 18.65 -21.45 -3.00
C ALA A 118 19.61 -21.00 -1.88
N GLN A 119 20.41 -21.93 -1.33
CA GLN A 119 21.42 -21.66 -0.31
C GLN A 119 22.68 -21.03 -0.94
N ALA A 120 23.22 -21.64 -2.00
CA ALA A 120 24.37 -21.10 -2.73
C ALA A 120 24.09 -19.72 -3.32
N LEU A 121 22.87 -19.51 -3.83
CA LEU A 121 22.44 -18.20 -4.32
C LEU A 121 22.33 -17.16 -3.20
N ALA A 122 21.92 -17.57 -1.99
CA ALA A 122 21.86 -16.69 -0.84
C ALA A 122 23.27 -16.25 -0.41
N GLU A 123 24.21 -17.20 -0.36
CA GLU A 123 25.61 -16.95 -0.04
C GLU A 123 26.27 -15.99 -1.05
N LYS A 124 26.02 -16.17 -2.35
CA LYS A 124 26.51 -15.24 -3.39
C LYS A 124 25.99 -13.82 -3.25
N LEU A 125 24.74 -13.67 -2.79
CA LEU A 125 24.11 -12.37 -2.58
C LEU A 125 24.38 -11.79 -1.18
N GLY A 126 25.13 -12.50 -0.33
CA GLY A 126 25.41 -12.10 1.06
C GLY A 126 24.17 -12.06 1.95
N VAL A 127 23.14 -12.85 1.62
CA VAL A 127 21.82 -12.78 2.24
C VAL A 127 21.44 -14.15 2.78
N CYS A 128 20.56 -14.21 3.79
CA CYS A 128 20.07 -15.50 4.29
C CYS A 128 18.96 -16.08 3.39
N ARG A 129 18.92 -17.41 3.26
CA ARG A 129 17.91 -18.14 2.47
C ARG A 129 16.45 -17.72 2.76
N PRO A 130 16.00 -17.49 4.02
CA PRO A 130 14.65 -16.99 4.29
C PRO A 130 14.33 -15.63 3.65
N THR A 131 15.33 -14.76 3.52
CA THR A 131 15.16 -13.43 2.92
C THR A 131 14.88 -13.51 1.42
N LEU A 132 15.46 -14.48 0.71
CA LEU A 132 15.11 -14.74 -0.70
C LEU A 132 13.64 -15.15 -0.88
N TYR A 133 13.14 -16.04 -0.03
CA TYR A 133 11.72 -16.43 -0.06
C TYR A 133 10.80 -15.29 0.36
N ASN A 134 11.23 -14.42 1.27
CA ASN A 134 10.50 -13.20 1.63
C ASN A 134 10.42 -12.23 0.44
N TRP A 135 11.51 -12.02 -0.31
CA TRP A 135 11.47 -11.22 -1.54
C TRP A 135 10.58 -11.83 -2.61
N LYS A 136 10.58 -13.15 -2.76
CA LYS A 136 9.63 -13.85 -3.66
C LYS A 136 8.18 -13.51 -3.29
N ASN A 137 7.83 -13.64 -2.01
CA ASN A 137 6.47 -13.37 -1.54
C ASN A 137 6.10 -11.88 -1.66
N GLN A 138 7.07 -10.97 -1.53
CA GLN A 138 6.85 -9.53 -1.73
C GLN A 138 6.63 -9.16 -3.20
N LEU A 139 7.35 -9.78 -4.13
CA LEU A 139 7.29 -9.43 -5.56
C LEU A 139 6.20 -10.16 -6.33
N LEU A 140 5.87 -11.39 -5.94
CA LEU A 140 4.94 -12.26 -6.67
C LEU A 140 3.66 -12.58 -5.89
N GLY A 141 3.59 -12.13 -4.63
CA GLY A 141 2.46 -12.38 -3.74
C GLY A 141 2.42 -13.80 -3.12
N PRO A 142 1.50 -14.05 -2.17
CA PRO A 142 1.31 -15.36 -1.54
C PRO A 142 0.82 -16.44 -2.52
N GLU A 143 0.11 -16.01 -3.56
CA GLU A 143 -0.47 -16.83 -4.65
C GLU A 143 0.57 -17.26 -5.70
N ALA A 144 1.84 -16.88 -5.53
CA ALA A 144 2.90 -17.27 -6.46
C ALA A 144 3.02 -18.80 -6.47
N PRO A 145 3.01 -19.44 -7.66
CA PRO A 145 3.03 -20.89 -7.77
C PRO A 145 4.15 -21.47 -6.92
N ALA A 146 3.83 -22.52 -6.16
CA ALA A 146 4.79 -23.23 -5.34
C ALA A 146 6.03 -23.50 -6.20
N ILE A 147 7.23 -23.26 -5.64
CA ILE A 147 8.50 -23.49 -6.34
C ILE A 147 8.60 -25.00 -6.60
N MET A 148 7.95 -25.46 -7.67
CA MET A 148 8.01 -26.83 -8.13
C MET A 148 9.48 -27.10 -8.42
N LYS A 149 9.97 -28.26 -7.98
CA LYS A 149 11.24 -28.78 -8.47
C LYS A 149 11.08 -28.97 -9.97
N ARG A 150 11.38 -27.93 -10.76
CA ARG A 150 11.86 -28.18 -12.12
C ARG A 150 13.11 -29.01 -11.89
N LYS A 151 12.98 -30.32 -12.12
CA LYS A 151 14.14 -31.12 -12.51
C LYS A 151 14.82 -30.31 -13.62
N ASN A 152 16.15 -30.37 -13.69
CA ASN A 152 16.93 -29.79 -14.78
C ASN A 152 16.62 -30.51 -16.11
N ASN A 153 15.35 -30.52 -16.50
CA ASN A 153 14.87 -30.77 -17.82
C ASN A 153 14.98 -29.41 -18.50
N SER A 154 16.22 -29.00 -18.78
CA SER A 154 16.38 -28.23 -20.00
C SER A 154 15.71 -29.08 -21.10
N PRO A 155 14.83 -28.50 -21.93
CA PRO A 155 14.28 -29.21 -23.07
C PRO A 155 15.46 -29.91 -23.75
N PRO A 156 15.43 -31.25 -23.97
CA PRO A 156 16.50 -31.91 -24.70
C PRO A 156 16.75 -31.07 -25.96
N VAL A 157 18.02 -30.83 -26.30
CA VAL A 157 18.47 -30.05 -27.46
C VAL A 157 17.56 -30.14 -28.71
N PRO A 158 16.93 -31.29 -29.07
CA PRO A 158 15.86 -31.34 -30.08
C PRO A 158 14.69 -30.38 -29.89
N GLU A 159 14.08 -30.29 -28.70
CA GLU A 159 12.91 -29.43 -28.42
C GLU A 159 13.24 -27.94 -28.61
N ARG A 160 14.48 -27.53 -28.31
CA ARG A 160 14.93 -26.13 -28.56
C ARG A 160 15.04 -25.83 -30.04
N LYS A 161 15.62 -26.74 -30.82
CA LYS A 161 15.74 -26.57 -32.28
C LYS A 161 14.39 -26.58 -32.96
N GLU A 162 13.43 -27.37 -32.46
CA GLU A 162 12.05 -27.36 -32.95
C GLU A 162 11.35 -26.04 -32.65
N LEU A 163 11.52 -25.49 -31.44
CA LEU A 163 10.99 -24.18 -31.08
C LEU A 163 11.63 -23.05 -31.90
N GLU A 164 12.94 -23.12 -32.16
CA GLU A 164 13.62 -22.17 -33.05
C GLU A 164 13.05 -22.21 -34.47
N ARG A 165 12.82 -23.40 -35.03
CA ARG A 165 12.13 -23.56 -36.34
C ARG A 165 10.72 -22.99 -36.32
N GLN A 166 9.96 -23.20 -35.25
CA GLN A 166 8.62 -22.62 -35.11
C GLN A 166 8.66 -21.10 -35.06
N LEU A 167 9.64 -20.51 -34.35
CA LEU A 167 9.85 -19.07 -34.34
C LEU A 167 10.19 -18.51 -35.72
N GLU A 168 11.09 -19.17 -36.45
CA GLU A 168 11.44 -18.79 -37.82
C GLU A 168 10.23 -18.85 -38.77
N THR A 169 9.40 -19.89 -38.62
CA THR A 169 8.18 -20.06 -39.44
C THR A 169 7.17 -18.95 -39.14
N LEU A 170 6.91 -18.69 -37.85
CA LEU A 170 6.02 -17.61 -37.43
C LEU A 170 6.52 -16.23 -37.86
N GLN A 171 7.83 -15.98 -37.81
CA GLN A 171 8.40 -14.73 -38.31
C GLN A 171 8.19 -14.57 -39.81
N HIS A 172 8.36 -15.65 -40.58
CA HIS A 172 8.11 -15.63 -42.02
C HIS A 172 6.63 -15.36 -42.33
N ASP A 173 5.71 -16.01 -41.60
CA ASP A 173 4.27 -15.80 -41.75
C ASP A 173 3.88 -14.35 -41.43
N ILE A 174 4.46 -13.75 -40.39
CA ILE A 174 4.25 -12.33 -40.06
C ILE A 174 4.70 -11.42 -41.22
N GLN A 175 5.88 -11.66 -41.79
CA GLN A 175 6.38 -10.87 -42.92
C GLN A 175 5.48 -11.00 -44.14
N LYS A 176 5.00 -12.22 -44.43
CA LYS A 176 4.07 -12.48 -45.53
C LYS A 176 2.74 -11.76 -45.33
N LEU A 177 2.16 -11.86 -44.14
CA LEU A 177 0.91 -11.17 -43.80
C LEU A 177 1.05 -9.65 -43.87
N GLN A 178 2.21 -9.10 -43.50
CA GLN A 178 2.49 -7.67 -43.66
C GLN A 178 2.51 -7.25 -45.13
N LEU A 179 3.16 -8.03 -46.00
CA LEU A 179 3.16 -7.79 -47.45
C LEU A 179 1.76 -7.87 -48.06
N GLU A 180 0.98 -8.88 -47.68
CA GLU A 180 -0.42 -9.03 -48.13
C GLU A 180 -1.27 -7.84 -47.69
N HIS A 181 -1.12 -7.41 -46.43
CA HIS A 181 -1.81 -6.23 -45.93
C HIS A 181 -1.43 -4.96 -46.69
N ASP A 182 -0.15 -4.75 -46.97
CA ASP A 182 0.33 -3.58 -47.72
C ASP A 182 -0.18 -3.56 -49.17
N LEU A 183 -0.24 -4.73 -49.82
CA LEU A 183 -0.83 -4.86 -51.15
C LEU A 183 -2.32 -4.53 -51.15
N LEU A 184 -3.08 -5.10 -50.21
CA LEU A 184 -4.51 -4.81 -50.05
C LEU A 184 -4.75 -3.33 -49.74
N LYS A 185 -3.92 -2.74 -48.88
CA LYS A 185 -4.00 -1.32 -48.54
C LYS A 185 -3.76 -0.45 -49.78
N LYS A 186 -2.71 -0.71 -50.56
CA LYS A 186 -2.45 0.03 -51.82
C LYS A 186 -3.57 -0.15 -52.83
N ALA A 187 -4.11 -1.36 -53.00
CA ALA A 187 -5.26 -1.60 -53.86
C ALA A 187 -6.48 -0.79 -53.42
N THR A 188 -6.76 -0.72 -52.11
CA THR A 188 -7.86 0.11 -51.59
C THR A 188 -7.61 1.60 -51.78
N GLU A 189 -6.37 2.07 -51.69
CA GLU A 189 -6.02 3.45 -52.00
C GLU A 189 -6.21 3.78 -53.48
N LEU A 190 -5.84 2.86 -54.38
CA LEU A 190 -6.10 3.01 -55.82
C LEU A 190 -7.60 3.04 -56.12
N ILE A 191 -8.36 2.09 -55.57
CA ILE A 191 -9.83 2.07 -55.73
C ILE A 191 -10.46 3.36 -55.18
N LYS A 192 -9.98 3.89 -54.05
CA LYS A 192 -10.45 5.18 -53.52
C LYS A 192 -10.07 6.37 -54.39
N LYS A 193 -8.93 6.34 -55.08
CA LYS A 193 -8.50 7.38 -56.04
C LYS A 193 -9.25 7.26 -57.37
N GLU A 194 -9.53 6.05 -57.83
CA GLU A 194 -10.31 5.78 -59.04
C GLU A 194 -11.80 6.03 -58.85
N LEU A 195 -12.38 5.77 -57.68
CA LEU A 195 -13.74 6.22 -57.33
C LEU A 195 -13.83 7.74 -57.11
N GLY A 196 -12.69 8.41 -56.99
CA GLY A 196 -12.56 9.86 -57.15
C GLY A 196 -12.45 10.26 -58.62
N VAL A 197 -13.22 9.65 -59.53
CA VAL A 197 -13.29 10.10 -60.93
C VAL A 197 -13.68 11.57 -60.97
N ASP A 198 -12.78 12.35 -61.56
CA ASP A 198 -13.00 13.70 -62.04
C ASP A 198 -14.36 13.84 -62.71
N LEU A 199 -15.27 14.58 -62.06
CA LEU A 199 -16.56 15.04 -62.60
C LEU A 199 -16.44 15.81 -63.94
N GLN A 200 -15.22 16.09 -64.42
CA GLN A 200 -14.93 16.83 -65.64
C GLN A 200 -14.73 15.95 -66.89
N LEU A 201 -14.66 14.62 -66.77
CA LEU A 201 -14.54 13.70 -67.92
C LEU A 201 -15.85 13.03 -68.34
N LEU A 202 -16.99 13.43 -67.77
CA LEU A 202 -18.30 12.99 -68.23
C LEU A 202 -18.77 13.88 -69.39
N ASN A 203 -18.59 13.41 -70.62
CA ASN A 203 -19.15 14.02 -71.82
C ASN A 203 -20.69 14.01 -71.73
N ASN A 204 -21.34 15.08 -72.22
CA ASN A 204 -22.77 15.38 -72.05
C ASN A 204 -23.75 14.30 -72.57
N ARG A 205 -23.27 13.21 -73.18
CA ARG A 205 -24.09 12.11 -73.70
C ARG A 205 -24.58 11.15 -72.61
N GLU A 206 -23.93 11.09 -71.46
CA GLU A 206 -24.30 10.16 -70.37
C GLU A 206 -25.24 10.79 -69.33
N LYS A 207 -25.57 12.09 -69.47
CA LYS A 207 -26.49 12.81 -68.56
C LYS A 207 -27.97 12.66 -68.90
N THR A 208 -28.32 11.88 -69.92
CA THR A 208 -29.70 11.62 -70.33
C THR A 208 -30.01 10.13 -70.33
N LEU A 209 -30.01 9.53 -69.13
CA LEU A 209 -30.93 8.47 -68.70
C LEU A 209 -31.21 8.65 -67.21
#